data_AF-A0A9P6LUB7-F1
#
_entry.id   AF-A0A9P6LUB7-F1
#
_cell.length_a   1.000
_cell.length_b   1.000
_cell.length_c   1.000
_cell.angle_alpha   90.00
_cell.angle_beta   90.00
_cell.angle_gamma   90.00
#
_symmetry.space_group_name_H-M   'P 1'
#
loop_
_entity.id
_entity.type
_entity.pdbx_description
1 polymer ?
#
loop_
_entity_poly.entity_id
_entity_poly.type
_entity_poly.pdbx_seq_one_letter_code
_entity_poly.pdbx_strand_id
1 'polypeptide(L)'
;MLCVSIAIALLSSTLFKVQNLSISAVTSLCKLYCDRLADQACVPELLRGLYALSKFASFTGVACVQTSTCILVKVNVQTLHHTGRFYAFSFFDTVITHHAASLQEISLEFVSGFVQAFDGEKDPRNLMLAFSSIRGIIREFDIAPHIEDLFEVTFCYFPITFSPPPEDANGISSEQLKAGLQQSLAATPYFAKFALPLLLEKLASSSDSTKIFHASSHDLEQVALMTLQAVTTELSLGVSLGGAQDAVEHFLGPVSADCLKQLQADDARLVQQSCKALKACALSSDPACATVVLPIIPVLLSQYTSSTPTMRKETVMDALLALLEANRALYGTKSLITSTRDANFVTPLIDFKEQLFEVFTTALTTQKEHQSLRLRAVKGLYGMTVLRQLLPEKESACAVEHLVRSMLHDPNVEIQETAVTCIACLANHIPQIIHSIALPPLLETLPTAEIEMSMDEATHRRSLDFHLYAISKTCLQPSMFVSVVPQVLMRIDMCCQSHSPDTPYYPLALLSTLLEMLRHKAALGHQDIPQYLDQLIPHLLGMCIYPTLAFHETTHVMMDPGILEIIANLARLVMTHADV
;
A
#
# COMPACT_ATOMS: atom_id res chain seq x y z
N MET A 1 -24.72 5.70 -58.54
CA MET A 1 -24.24 5.28 -57.20
C MET A 1 -23.40 6.34 -56.51
N LEU A 2 -22.36 6.91 -57.13
CA LEU A 2 -21.48 7.91 -56.49
C LEU A 2 -22.23 9.14 -55.91
N CYS A 3 -23.17 9.73 -56.67
CA CYS A 3 -23.96 10.88 -56.19
C CYS A 3 -24.84 10.56 -54.97
N VAL A 4 -25.33 9.31 -54.86
CA VAL A 4 -26.19 8.88 -53.74
C VAL A 4 -25.35 8.71 -52.48
N SER A 5 -24.17 8.09 -52.59
CA SER A 5 -23.23 7.99 -51.46
C SER A 5 -22.80 9.36 -50.95
N ILE A 6 -22.49 10.32 -51.84
CA ILE A 6 -22.12 11.69 -51.46
C ILE A 6 -23.28 12.40 -50.75
N ALA A 7 -24.51 12.24 -51.24
CA ALA A 7 -25.69 12.82 -50.61
C ALA A 7 -25.92 12.25 -49.19
N ILE A 8 -25.77 10.93 -49.02
CA ILE A 8 -25.88 10.27 -47.71
C ILE A 8 -24.75 10.74 -46.77
N ALA A 9 -23.52 10.88 -47.27
CA ALA A 9 -22.39 11.37 -46.49
C ALA A 9 -22.65 12.81 -45.99
N LEU A 10 -23.13 13.69 -46.89
CA LEU A 10 -23.45 15.07 -46.54
C LEU A 10 -24.59 15.12 -45.50
N LEU A 11 -25.65 14.34 -45.68
CA LEU A 11 -26.75 14.26 -44.72
C LEU A 11 -26.26 13.76 -43.36
N SER A 12 -25.50 12.68 -43.32
CA SER A 12 -24.95 12.09 -42.10
C SER A 12 -24.03 13.05 -41.36
N SER A 13 -23.20 13.80 -42.10
CA SER A 13 -22.34 14.85 -41.52
C SER A 13 -23.14 16.02 -40.96
N THR A 14 -24.29 16.34 -41.57
CA THR A 14 -25.17 17.43 -41.14
C THR A 14 -25.90 17.07 -39.85
N LEU A 15 -26.28 15.80 -39.67
CA LEU A 15 -26.95 15.34 -38.45
C LEU A 15 -26.14 15.60 -37.18
N PHE A 16 -24.80 15.53 -37.24
CA PHE A 16 -23.94 15.89 -36.10
C PHE A 16 -23.91 17.38 -35.76
N LYS A 17 -24.37 18.25 -36.66
CA LYS A 17 -24.43 19.71 -36.48
C LYS A 17 -25.82 20.20 -36.07
N VAL A 18 -26.84 19.35 -36.18
CA VAL A 18 -28.22 19.67 -35.84
C VAL A 18 -28.45 19.40 -34.35
N GLN A 19 -29.02 20.38 -33.65
CA GLN A 19 -29.26 20.26 -32.20
C GLN A 19 -30.52 19.48 -31.86
N ASN A 20 -31.62 19.68 -32.60
CA ASN A 20 -32.92 19.09 -32.30
C ASN A 20 -33.64 18.66 -33.58
N LEU A 21 -34.32 17.52 -33.51
CA LEU A 21 -35.21 16.99 -34.55
C LEU A 21 -36.49 16.48 -33.90
N SER A 22 -37.63 16.59 -34.60
CA SER A 22 -38.88 16.00 -34.14
C SER A 22 -38.83 14.46 -34.17
N ILE A 23 -39.64 13.81 -33.35
CA ILE A 23 -39.79 12.34 -33.35
C ILE A 23 -40.14 11.81 -34.74
N SER A 24 -41.05 12.49 -35.46
CA SER A 24 -41.45 12.11 -36.82
C SER A 24 -40.28 12.19 -37.81
N ALA A 25 -39.43 13.21 -37.70
CA ALA A 25 -38.26 13.37 -38.55
C ALA A 25 -37.21 12.29 -38.26
N VAL A 26 -36.88 12.06 -36.98
CA VAL A 26 -35.94 11.00 -36.56
C VAL A 26 -36.42 9.63 -37.04
N THR A 27 -37.71 9.31 -36.84
CA THR A 27 -38.29 8.03 -37.28
C THR A 27 -38.21 7.86 -38.79
N SER A 28 -38.55 8.90 -39.56
CA SER A 28 -38.50 8.87 -41.03
C SER A 28 -37.07 8.70 -41.55
N LEU A 29 -36.10 9.38 -40.91
CA LEU A 29 -34.69 9.24 -41.24
C LEU A 29 -34.15 7.86 -40.87
N CYS A 30 -34.49 7.33 -39.69
CA CYS A 30 -34.09 5.97 -39.30
C CYS A 30 -34.59 4.94 -40.32
N LYS A 31 -35.85 5.03 -40.73
CA LYS A 31 -36.44 4.16 -41.76
C LYS A 31 -35.72 4.30 -43.10
N LEU A 32 -35.52 5.53 -43.57
CA LEU A 32 -34.80 5.82 -44.82
C LEU A 32 -33.40 5.18 -44.82
N TYR A 33 -32.66 5.33 -43.73
CA TYR A 33 -31.32 4.78 -43.60
C TYR A 33 -31.35 3.25 -43.55
N CYS A 34 -32.27 2.65 -42.79
CA CYS A 34 -32.44 1.18 -42.71
C CYS A 34 -32.83 0.53 -44.04
N ASP A 35 -33.65 1.20 -44.85
CA ASP A 35 -34.06 0.72 -46.18
C ASP A 35 -32.87 0.70 -47.14
N ARG A 36 -31.90 1.61 -46.94
CA ARG A 36 -30.69 1.76 -47.77
C ARG A 36 -29.50 0.94 -47.31
N LEU A 37 -29.55 0.25 -46.16
CA LEU A 37 -28.45 -0.59 -45.67
C LEU A 37 -28.09 -1.76 -46.59
N ALA A 38 -28.93 -2.11 -47.57
CA ALA A 38 -28.59 -3.08 -48.61
C ALA A 38 -27.56 -2.55 -49.63
N ASP A 39 -27.43 -1.22 -49.75
CA ASP A 39 -26.53 -0.56 -50.71
C ASP A 39 -25.10 -0.51 -50.14
N GLN A 40 -24.31 -1.56 -50.34
CA GLN A 40 -22.98 -1.77 -49.72
C GLN A 40 -22.03 -0.54 -49.78
N ALA A 41 -22.00 0.18 -50.91
CA ALA A 41 -21.15 1.36 -51.08
C ALA A 41 -21.50 2.52 -50.14
N CYS A 42 -22.72 2.55 -49.60
CA CYS A 42 -23.22 3.61 -48.73
C CYS A 42 -23.19 3.23 -47.24
N VAL A 43 -22.99 1.95 -46.91
CA VAL A 43 -23.14 1.41 -45.55
C VAL A 43 -22.33 2.18 -44.49
N PRO A 44 -21.04 2.54 -44.70
CA PRO A 44 -20.30 3.30 -43.70
C PRO A 44 -20.94 4.65 -43.35
N GLU A 45 -21.41 5.39 -44.36
CA GLU A 45 -22.06 6.69 -44.16
C GLU A 45 -23.48 6.51 -43.60
N LEU A 46 -24.18 5.45 -43.96
CA LEU A 46 -25.47 5.11 -43.35
C LEU A 46 -25.32 4.82 -41.85
N LEU A 47 -24.33 4.00 -41.46
CA LEU A 47 -24.04 3.73 -40.05
C LEU A 47 -23.65 5.01 -39.31
N ARG A 48 -22.88 5.90 -39.94
CA ARG A 48 -22.54 7.22 -39.40
C ARG A 48 -23.78 8.03 -39.08
N GLY A 49 -24.75 8.09 -39.99
CA GLY A 49 -25.99 8.82 -39.77
C GLY A 49 -26.91 8.16 -38.74
N LEU A 50 -27.00 6.82 -38.72
CA LEU A 50 -27.75 6.09 -37.68
C LEU A 50 -27.16 6.32 -36.29
N TYR A 51 -25.83 6.33 -36.16
CA TYR A 51 -25.15 6.73 -34.93
C TYR A 51 -25.42 8.20 -34.55
N ALA A 52 -25.48 9.12 -35.52
CA ALA A 52 -25.88 10.49 -35.22
C ALA A 52 -27.32 10.56 -34.69
N LEU A 53 -28.25 9.83 -35.33
CA LEU A 53 -29.66 9.78 -34.97
C LEU A 53 -29.88 9.18 -33.57
N SER A 54 -29.10 8.17 -33.18
CA SER A 54 -29.22 7.52 -31.87
C SER A 54 -28.87 8.44 -30.70
N LYS A 55 -28.29 9.63 -30.95
CA LYS A 55 -27.96 10.62 -29.92
C LYS A 55 -29.06 11.65 -29.67
N PHE A 56 -30.09 11.70 -30.51
CA PHE A 56 -31.17 12.68 -30.32
C PHE A 56 -32.11 12.24 -29.20
N ALA A 57 -32.55 13.19 -28.36
CA ALA A 57 -33.59 12.93 -27.35
C ALA A 57 -34.91 12.41 -27.94
N SER A 58 -35.16 12.71 -29.22
CA SER A 58 -36.31 12.22 -29.99
C SER A 58 -36.14 10.81 -30.56
N PHE A 59 -35.00 10.14 -30.32
CA PHE A 59 -34.77 8.75 -30.72
C PHE A 59 -35.50 7.82 -29.75
N THR A 60 -36.60 7.22 -30.21
CA THR A 60 -37.50 6.43 -29.38
C THR A 60 -37.05 4.97 -29.25
N GLY A 61 -37.58 4.25 -28.26
CA GLY A 61 -37.36 2.82 -28.10
C GLY A 61 -37.73 2.01 -29.35
N VAL A 62 -38.84 2.36 -30.01
CA VAL A 62 -39.26 1.74 -31.28
C VAL A 62 -38.21 1.95 -32.38
N ALA A 63 -37.69 3.17 -32.51
CA ALA A 63 -36.62 3.45 -33.47
C ALA A 63 -35.34 2.69 -33.12
N CYS A 64 -35.00 2.57 -31.84
CA CYS A 64 -33.87 1.79 -31.34
C CYS A 64 -33.96 0.31 -31.74
N VAL A 65 -35.07 -0.36 -31.44
CA VAL A 65 -35.29 -1.78 -31.77
C VAL A 65 -35.25 -1.98 -33.29
N GLN A 66 -35.95 -1.14 -34.05
CA GLN A 66 -35.99 -1.24 -35.52
C GLN A 66 -34.61 -1.07 -36.14
N THR A 67 -33.87 -0.03 -35.75
CA THR A 67 -32.55 0.27 -36.32
C THR A 67 -31.52 -0.76 -35.93
N SER A 68 -31.52 -1.21 -34.67
CA SER A 68 -30.64 -2.29 -34.20
C SER A 68 -30.89 -3.59 -34.97
N THR A 69 -32.15 -4.01 -35.08
CA THR A 69 -32.53 -5.19 -35.89
C THR A 69 -32.06 -5.06 -37.33
N CYS A 70 -32.25 -3.89 -37.96
CA CYS A 70 -31.84 -3.68 -39.34
C CYS A 70 -30.32 -3.76 -39.52
N ILE A 71 -29.53 -3.21 -38.59
CA ILE A 71 -28.08 -3.30 -38.64
C ILE A 71 -27.64 -4.75 -38.50
N LEU A 72 -28.14 -5.47 -37.48
CA LEU A 72 -27.76 -6.86 -37.20
C LEU A 72 -28.10 -7.81 -38.36
N VAL A 73 -29.24 -7.61 -39.03
CA VAL A 73 -29.67 -8.48 -40.13
C VAL A 73 -29.00 -8.13 -41.46
N LYS A 74 -28.81 -6.84 -41.76
CA LYS A 74 -28.42 -6.39 -43.11
C LYS A 74 -26.94 -6.07 -43.26
N VAL A 75 -26.21 -5.89 -42.15
CA VAL A 75 -24.83 -5.42 -42.18
C VAL A 75 -23.89 -6.49 -41.64
N ASN A 76 -22.98 -6.97 -42.49
CA ASN A 76 -21.83 -7.73 -42.04
C ASN A 76 -20.72 -6.76 -41.60
N VAL A 77 -20.69 -6.44 -40.29
CA VAL A 77 -19.77 -5.44 -39.72
C VAL A 77 -18.31 -5.79 -40.01
N GLN A 78 -17.93 -7.06 -39.94
CA GLN A 78 -16.54 -7.51 -40.09
C GLN A 78 -15.96 -7.21 -41.48
N THR A 79 -16.81 -7.17 -42.51
CA THR A 79 -16.40 -6.84 -43.89
C THR A 79 -16.13 -5.36 -44.13
N LEU A 80 -16.59 -4.48 -43.23
CA LEU A 80 -16.42 -3.03 -43.37
C LEU A 80 -14.98 -2.62 -43.07
N HIS A 81 -14.53 -1.51 -43.66
CA HIS A 81 -13.30 -0.84 -43.23
C HIS A 81 -13.45 -0.29 -41.80
N HIS A 82 -12.31 -0.03 -41.13
CA HIS A 82 -12.25 0.33 -39.71
C HIS A 82 -13.18 1.48 -39.32
N THR A 83 -13.36 2.50 -40.16
CA THR A 83 -14.26 3.64 -39.92
C THR A 83 -15.75 3.24 -39.93
N GLY A 84 -16.16 2.32 -40.81
CA GLY A 84 -17.54 1.81 -40.83
C GLY A 84 -17.85 1.01 -39.57
N ARG A 85 -16.90 0.15 -39.15
CA ARG A 85 -16.99 -0.60 -37.90
C ARG A 85 -17.04 0.30 -36.68
N PHE A 86 -16.25 1.38 -36.67
CA PHE A 86 -16.29 2.39 -35.61
C PHE A 86 -17.70 2.97 -35.42
N TYR A 87 -18.40 3.30 -36.50
CA TYR A 87 -19.78 3.80 -36.40
C TYR A 87 -20.78 2.73 -35.95
N ALA A 88 -20.60 1.47 -36.36
CA ALA A 88 -21.42 0.37 -35.85
C ALA A 88 -21.26 0.19 -34.33
N PHE A 89 -20.01 0.10 -33.85
CA PHE A 89 -19.75 -0.04 -32.40
C PHE A 89 -20.16 1.20 -31.61
N SER A 90 -19.98 2.40 -32.16
CA SER A 90 -20.44 3.63 -31.51
C SER A 90 -21.97 3.67 -31.40
N PHE A 91 -22.68 3.18 -32.42
CA PHE A 91 -24.12 3.01 -32.36
C PHE A 91 -24.51 1.99 -31.27
N PHE A 92 -23.91 0.79 -31.26
CA PHE A 92 -24.19 -0.24 -30.26
C PHE A 92 -23.95 0.26 -28.83
N ASP A 93 -22.80 0.87 -28.57
CA ASP A 93 -22.46 1.46 -27.26
C ASP A 93 -23.50 2.52 -26.83
N THR A 94 -23.97 3.35 -27.77
CA THR A 94 -25.00 4.37 -27.50
C THR A 94 -26.34 3.73 -27.14
N VAL A 95 -26.81 2.75 -27.92
CA VAL A 95 -28.12 2.12 -27.67
C VAL A 95 -28.12 1.23 -26.44
N ILE A 96 -27.00 0.57 -26.12
CA ILE A 96 -26.84 -0.17 -24.86
C ILE A 96 -26.89 0.82 -23.68
N THR A 97 -26.17 1.94 -23.77
CA THR A 97 -26.09 2.91 -22.67
C THR A 97 -27.42 3.62 -22.40
N HIS A 98 -28.17 3.98 -23.43
CA HIS A 98 -29.34 4.85 -23.30
C HIS A 98 -30.69 4.16 -23.56
N HIS A 99 -30.70 2.99 -24.18
CA HIS A 99 -31.92 2.33 -24.67
C HIS A 99 -31.98 0.82 -24.36
N ALA A 100 -31.14 0.30 -23.44
CA ALA A 100 -31.12 -1.13 -23.11
C ALA A 100 -32.49 -1.70 -22.73
N ALA A 101 -33.35 -0.92 -22.05
CA ALA A 101 -34.70 -1.34 -21.70
C ALA A 101 -35.57 -1.68 -22.92
N SER A 102 -35.42 -0.94 -24.02
CA SER A 102 -36.14 -1.22 -25.28
C SER A 102 -35.53 -2.41 -26.01
N LEU A 103 -34.22 -2.60 -25.93
CA LEU A 103 -33.53 -3.73 -26.56
C LEU A 103 -33.86 -5.08 -25.93
N GLN A 104 -34.51 -5.12 -24.74
CA GLN A 104 -34.98 -6.36 -24.14
C GLN A 104 -35.94 -7.13 -25.06
N GLU A 105 -36.70 -6.43 -25.91
CA GLU A 105 -37.62 -7.02 -26.90
C GLU A 105 -36.92 -7.94 -27.91
N ILE A 106 -35.62 -7.71 -28.14
CA ILE A 106 -34.78 -8.45 -29.09
C ILE A 106 -33.48 -8.91 -28.42
N SER A 107 -33.51 -9.17 -27.11
CA SER A 107 -32.30 -9.40 -26.30
C SER A 107 -31.40 -10.51 -26.84
N LEU A 108 -31.99 -11.65 -27.22
CA LEU A 108 -31.23 -12.80 -27.73
C LEU A 108 -30.54 -12.47 -29.06
N GLU A 109 -31.31 -11.93 -30.00
CA GLU A 109 -30.81 -11.55 -31.32
C GLU A 109 -29.79 -10.42 -31.22
N PHE A 110 -29.99 -9.49 -30.29
CA PHE A 110 -29.08 -8.37 -30.06
C PHE A 110 -27.73 -8.84 -29.53
N VAL A 111 -27.72 -9.68 -28.50
CA VAL A 111 -26.47 -10.20 -27.91
C VAL A 111 -25.74 -11.07 -28.92
N SER A 112 -26.43 -12.01 -29.58
CA SER A 112 -25.84 -12.87 -30.62
C SER A 112 -25.27 -12.04 -31.78
N GLY A 113 -26.05 -11.09 -32.28
CA GLY A 113 -25.62 -10.21 -33.37
C GLY A 113 -24.46 -9.29 -32.98
N PHE A 114 -24.40 -8.83 -31.73
CA PHE A 114 -23.26 -8.08 -31.22
C PHE A 114 -21.99 -8.95 -31.16
N VAL A 115 -22.09 -10.19 -30.65
CA VAL A 115 -20.95 -11.12 -30.63
C VAL A 115 -20.43 -11.35 -32.04
N GLN A 116 -21.33 -11.60 -33.01
CA GLN A 116 -20.95 -11.74 -34.41
C GLN A 116 -20.27 -10.49 -34.96
N ALA A 117 -20.76 -9.29 -34.63
CA ALA A 117 -20.14 -8.04 -35.06
C ALA A 117 -18.76 -7.81 -34.43
N PHE A 118 -18.57 -8.27 -33.19
CA PHE A 118 -17.33 -8.12 -32.43
C PHE A 118 -16.22 -9.09 -32.88
N ASP A 119 -16.60 -10.29 -33.32
CA ASP A 119 -15.66 -11.33 -33.74
C ASP A 119 -14.62 -10.84 -34.76
N GLY A 120 -13.34 -10.95 -34.38
CA GLY A 120 -12.20 -10.60 -35.23
C GLY A 120 -11.89 -9.11 -35.37
N GLU A 121 -12.44 -8.22 -34.54
CA GLU A 121 -12.07 -6.80 -34.54
C GLU A 121 -10.59 -6.59 -34.15
N LYS A 122 -9.90 -5.65 -34.81
CA LYS A 122 -8.46 -5.39 -34.62
C LYS A 122 -8.13 -3.92 -34.38
N ASP A 123 -9.01 -2.99 -34.72
CA ASP A 123 -8.75 -1.56 -34.50
C ASP A 123 -8.90 -1.24 -33.00
N PRO A 124 -7.89 -0.61 -32.36
CA PRO A 124 -7.92 -0.36 -30.92
C PRO A 124 -9.07 0.55 -30.49
N ARG A 125 -9.55 1.46 -31.36
CA ARG A 125 -10.69 2.36 -31.05
C ARG A 125 -11.99 1.60 -31.02
N ASN A 126 -12.15 0.67 -31.94
CA ASN A 126 -13.31 -0.21 -31.99
C ASN A 126 -13.30 -1.19 -30.83
N LEU A 127 -12.12 -1.73 -30.46
CA LEU A 127 -11.96 -2.61 -29.30
C LEU A 127 -12.40 -1.93 -28.00
N MET A 128 -12.04 -0.65 -27.78
CA MET A 128 -12.48 0.07 -26.59
C MET A 128 -14.01 0.21 -26.51
N LEU A 129 -14.67 0.48 -27.64
CA LEU A 129 -16.15 0.52 -27.72
C LEU A 129 -16.76 -0.87 -27.51
N ALA A 130 -16.16 -1.91 -28.09
CA ALA A 130 -16.62 -3.28 -27.93
C ALA A 130 -16.48 -3.76 -26.48
N PHE A 131 -15.36 -3.49 -25.81
CA PHE A 131 -15.16 -3.79 -24.39
C PHE A 131 -16.17 -3.04 -23.50
N SER A 132 -16.45 -1.76 -23.81
CA SER A 132 -17.52 -1.00 -23.16
C SER A 132 -18.89 -1.65 -23.34
N SER A 133 -19.21 -2.03 -24.58
CA SER A 133 -20.47 -2.67 -24.95
C SER A 133 -20.63 -4.04 -24.27
N ILE A 134 -19.58 -4.86 -24.17
CA ILE A 134 -19.60 -6.13 -23.43
C ILE A 134 -20.01 -5.91 -21.98
N ARG A 135 -19.43 -4.91 -21.30
CA ARG A 135 -19.80 -4.60 -19.92
C ARG A 135 -21.24 -4.11 -19.80
N GLY A 136 -21.70 -3.31 -20.76
CA GLY A 136 -23.10 -2.90 -20.84
C GLY A 136 -24.04 -4.09 -21.07
N ILE A 137 -23.69 -5.02 -21.95
CA ILE A 137 -24.45 -6.25 -22.21
C ILE A 137 -24.56 -7.10 -20.95
N ILE A 138 -23.44 -7.34 -20.29
CA ILE A 138 -23.39 -8.12 -19.03
C ILE A 138 -24.26 -7.50 -17.94
N ARG A 139 -24.34 -6.16 -17.88
CA ARG A 139 -25.11 -5.45 -16.86
C ARG A 139 -26.61 -5.41 -17.16
N GLU A 140 -26.99 -5.24 -18.42
CA GLU A 140 -28.37 -4.89 -18.80
C GLU A 140 -29.17 -6.06 -19.40
N PHE A 141 -28.54 -7.16 -19.82
CA PHE A 141 -29.19 -8.26 -20.54
C PHE A 141 -29.07 -9.60 -19.81
N ASP A 142 -30.01 -10.51 -20.09
CA ASP A 142 -29.83 -11.92 -19.71
C ASP A 142 -28.78 -12.57 -20.62
N ILE A 143 -27.58 -12.73 -20.07
CA ILE A 143 -26.45 -13.32 -20.78
C ILE A 143 -26.42 -14.84 -20.70
N ALA A 144 -27.30 -15.50 -19.93
CA ALA A 144 -27.24 -16.95 -19.69
C ALA A 144 -27.11 -17.80 -20.98
N PRO A 145 -27.81 -17.49 -22.08
CA PRO A 145 -27.70 -18.25 -23.33
C PRO A 145 -26.39 -18.02 -24.10
N HIS A 146 -25.65 -16.95 -23.80
CA HIS A 146 -24.50 -16.48 -24.58
C HIS A 146 -23.22 -16.34 -23.74
N ILE A 147 -23.18 -16.89 -22.52
CA ILE A 147 -22.02 -16.70 -21.61
C ILE A 147 -20.73 -17.19 -22.27
N GLU A 148 -20.76 -18.36 -22.91
CA GLU A 148 -19.60 -18.94 -23.58
C GLU A 148 -19.15 -18.07 -24.77
N ASP A 149 -20.08 -17.72 -25.67
CA ASP A 149 -19.78 -16.88 -26.83
C ASP A 149 -19.22 -15.50 -26.44
N LEU A 150 -19.82 -14.85 -25.42
CA LEU A 150 -19.35 -13.58 -24.88
C LEU A 150 -17.96 -13.70 -24.23
N PHE A 151 -17.69 -14.82 -23.57
CA PHE A 151 -16.38 -15.10 -23.00
C PHE A 151 -15.35 -15.30 -24.11
N GLU A 152 -15.61 -16.16 -25.09
CA GLU A 152 -14.68 -16.50 -26.17
C GLU A 152 -14.30 -15.27 -27.00
N VAL A 153 -15.30 -14.50 -27.45
CA VAL A 153 -15.06 -13.30 -28.26
C VAL A 153 -14.27 -12.24 -27.48
N THR A 154 -14.39 -12.20 -26.16
CA THR A 154 -13.65 -11.27 -25.30
C THR A 154 -12.25 -11.79 -24.96
N PHE A 155 -12.11 -13.05 -24.56
CA PHE A 155 -10.87 -13.65 -24.07
C PHE A 155 -9.85 -13.88 -25.18
N CYS A 156 -10.28 -13.98 -26.44
CA CYS A 156 -9.38 -14.18 -27.59
C CYS A 156 -8.31 -13.08 -27.74
N TYR A 157 -8.50 -11.92 -27.11
CA TYR A 157 -7.54 -10.82 -27.10
C TYR A 157 -6.44 -10.95 -26.03
N PHE A 158 -6.49 -11.96 -25.16
CA PHE A 158 -5.47 -12.19 -24.13
C PHE A 158 -4.31 -13.07 -24.64
N PRO A 159 -3.04 -12.66 -24.51
CA PRO A 159 -2.56 -11.37 -24.01
C PRO A 159 -2.51 -10.29 -25.11
N ILE A 160 -2.77 -9.03 -24.72
CA ILE A 160 -2.63 -7.88 -25.63
C ILE A 160 -1.15 -7.51 -25.77
N THR A 161 -0.61 -7.64 -26.99
CA THR A 161 0.77 -7.24 -27.35
C THR A 161 0.82 -5.98 -28.23
N PHE A 162 -0.21 -5.15 -28.16
CA PHE A 162 -0.34 -3.93 -28.97
C PHE A 162 0.74 -2.90 -28.60
N SER A 163 1.33 -2.27 -29.61
CA SER A 163 2.22 -1.11 -29.45
C SER A 163 1.67 0.06 -30.27
N PRO A 164 1.38 1.22 -29.64
CA PRO A 164 0.82 2.35 -30.36
C PRO A 164 1.81 2.91 -31.40
N PRO A 165 1.33 3.40 -32.56
CA PRO A 165 2.19 4.07 -33.53
C PRO A 165 2.85 5.32 -32.91
N PRO A 166 4.12 5.60 -33.22
CA PRO A 166 4.86 6.71 -32.60
C PRO A 166 4.31 8.11 -32.95
N GLU A 167 3.51 8.23 -34.02
CA GLU A 167 2.96 9.51 -34.50
C GLU A 167 1.58 9.87 -33.92
N ASP A 168 0.98 9.00 -33.08
CA ASP A 168 -0.37 9.23 -32.53
C ASP A 168 -0.33 9.66 -31.06
N ALA A 169 -0.03 10.95 -30.83
CA ALA A 169 0.07 11.54 -29.48
C ALA A 169 -1.23 11.49 -28.67
N ASN A 170 -2.38 11.27 -29.32
CA ASN A 170 -3.69 11.11 -28.68
C ASN A 170 -4.29 9.70 -28.90
N GLY A 171 -3.45 8.74 -29.31
CA GLY A 171 -3.84 7.37 -29.61
C GLY A 171 -4.13 6.56 -28.36
N ILE A 172 -4.88 5.47 -28.55
CA ILE A 172 -5.17 4.53 -27.47
C ILE A 172 -3.88 3.83 -27.04
N SER A 173 -3.59 3.85 -25.75
CA SER A 173 -2.41 3.20 -25.20
C SER A 173 -2.61 1.69 -25.02
N SER A 174 -1.52 0.92 -24.99
CA SER A 174 -1.59 -0.51 -24.66
C SER A 174 -2.21 -0.75 -23.28
N GLU A 175 -1.99 0.14 -22.31
CA GLU A 175 -2.54 0.01 -20.97
C GLU A 175 -4.05 0.25 -20.94
N GLN A 176 -4.57 1.17 -21.76
CA GLN A 176 -6.01 1.36 -21.91
C GLN A 176 -6.71 0.11 -22.45
N LEU A 177 -6.13 -0.56 -23.45
CA LEU A 177 -6.67 -1.80 -24.00
C LEU A 177 -6.63 -2.94 -22.98
N LYS A 178 -5.50 -3.11 -22.27
CA LYS A 178 -5.35 -4.13 -21.22
C LYS A 178 -6.38 -3.91 -20.12
N ALA A 179 -6.53 -2.67 -19.65
CA ALA A 179 -7.52 -2.32 -18.63
C ALA A 179 -8.96 -2.56 -19.13
N GLY A 180 -9.26 -2.20 -20.37
CA GLY A 180 -10.56 -2.46 -20.99
C GLY A 180 -10.91 -3.95 -21.03
N LEU A 181 -9.97 -4.78 -21.50
CA LEU A 181 -10.11 -6.23 -21.53
C LEU A 181 -10.27 -6.82 -20.12
N GLN A 182 -9.43 -6.42 -19.17
CA GLN A 182 -9.49 -6.87 -17.77
C GLN A 182 -10.85 -6.56 -17.15
N GLN A 183 -11.35 -5.34 -17.32
CA GLN A 183 -12.66 -4.93 -16.81
C GLN A 183 -13.80 -5.72 -17.46
N SER A 184 -13.69 -6.06 -18.74
CA SER A 184 -14.70 -6.88 -19.44
C SER A 184 -14.68 -8.33 -18.99
N LEU A 185 -13.50 -8.93 -18.80
CA LEU A 185 -13.36 -10.31 -18.28
C LEU A 185 -13.78 -10.43 -16.81
N ALA A 186 -13.64 -9.37 -16.02
CA ALA A 186 -14.05 -9.32 -14.62
C ALA A 186 -15.50 -8.83 -14.41
N ALA A 187 -16.24 -8.51 -15.48
CA ALA A 187 -17.57 -7.93 -15.38
C ALA A 187 -18.65 -8.89 -14.86
N THR A 188 -18.40 -10.21 -14.88
CA THR A 188 -19.33 -11.22 -14.38
C THR A 188 -18.60 -12.42 -13.78
N PRO A 189 -19.09 -12.98 -12.65
CA PRO A 189 -18.52 -14.20 -12.09
C PRO A 189 -18.73 -15.43 -12.98
N TYR A 190 -19.69 -15.40 -13.92
CA TYR A 190 -19.95 -16.54 -14.80
C TYR A 190 -18.80 -16.84 -15.77
N PHE A 191 -17.92 -15.88 -16.02
CA PHE A 191 -16.69 -16.11 -16.79
C PHE A 191 -15.64 -16.91 -16.01
N ALA A 192 -15.71 -16.99 -14.68
CA ALA A 192 -14.68 -17.63 -13.85
C ALA A 192 -14.44 -19.09 -14.23
N LYS A 193 -15.51 -19.85 -14.56
CA LYS A 193 -15.40 -21.28 -14.94
C LYS A 193 -14.59 -21.51 -16.22
N PHE A 194 -14.48 -20.49 -17.08
CA PHE A 194 -13.71 -20.54 -18.32
C PHE A 194 -12.36 -19.83 -18.17
N ALA A 195 -12.35 -18.66 -17.53
CA ALA A 195 -11.17 -17.81 -17.37
C ALA A 195 -10.10 -18.46 -16.48
N LEU A 196 -10.49 -19.00 -15.31
CA LEU A 196 -9.52 -19.50 -14.34
C LEU A 196 -8.70 -20.68 -14.88
N PRO A 197 -9.27 -21.72 -15.51
CA PRO A 197 -8.48 -22.79 -16.11
C PRO A 197 -7.46 -22.28 -17.14
N LEU A 198 -7.88 -21.38 -18.04
CA LEU A 198 -7.01 -20.84 -19.09
C LEU A 198 -5.90 -19.94 -18.54
N LEU A 199 -6.20 -19.13 -17.52
CA LEU A 199 -5.21 -18.29 -16.86
C LEU A 199 -4.18 -19.14 -16.11
N LEU A 200 -4.62 -20.19 -15.39
CA LEU A 200 -3.73 -21.11 -14.68
C LEU A 200 -2.83 -21.90 -15.64
N GLU A 201 -3.35 -22.36 -16.78
CA GLU A 201 -2.56 -23.01 -17.82
C GLU A 201 -1.48 -22.06 -18.37
N LYS A 202 -1.85 -20.81 -18.68
CA LYS A 202 -0.92 -19.79 -19.16
C LYS A 202 0.14 -19.43 -18.11
N LEU A 203 -0.24 -19.35 -16.84
CA LEU A 203 0.67 -19.14 -15.71
C LEU A 203 1.70 -20.27 -15.57
N ALA A 204 1.26 -21.53 -15.73
CA ALA A 204 2.13 -22.70 -15.62
C ALA A 204 3.10 -22.84 -16.80
N SER A 205 2.78 -22.26 -17.97
CA SER A 205 3.62 -22.32 -19.16
C SER A 205 4.73 -21.25 -19.13
N SER A 206 6.00 -21.68 -19.15
CA SER A 206 7.16 -20.78 -19.06
C SER A 206 7.32 -19.81 -20.25
N SER A 207 6.81 -20.19 -21.43
CA SER A 207 6.87 -19.37 -22.64
C SER A 207 5.81 -18.25 -22.68
N ASP A 208 4.62 -18.49 -22.10
CA ASP A 208 3.57 -17.47 -22.08
C ASP A 208 3.68 -16.59 -20.83
N SER A 209 4.17 -17.12 -19.71
CA SER A 209 4.49 -16.31 -18.53
C SER A 209 5.48 -15.19 -18.89
N THR A 210 6.52 -15.47 -19.68
CA THR A 210 7.49 -14.45 -20.13
C THR A 210 6.87 -13.36 -21.04
N LYS A 211 5.80 -13.67 -21.78
CA LYS A 211 5.07 -12.70 -22.64
C LYS A 211 4.02 -11.91 -21.87
N ILE A 212 3.40 -12.52 -20.86
CA ILE A 212 2.37 -11.89 -20.03
C ILE A 212 3.02 -10.97 -19.00
N PHE A 213 4.17 -11.39 -18.48
CA PHE A 213 4.89 -10.74 -17.41
C PHE A 213 6.11 -9.99 -17.96
N HIS A 214 5.86 -8.82 -18.55
CA HIS A 214 6.90 -7.83 -18.85
C HIS A 214 7.35 -7.05 -17.61
N ALA A 215 7.20 -7.63 -16.41
CA ALA A 215 7.47 -6.97 -15.14
C ALA A 215 8.75 -7.53 -14.51
N SER A 216 9.39 -6.76 -13.62
CA SER A 216 10.56 -7.27 -12.90
C SER A 216 10.16 -8.47 -12.03
N SER A 217 11.11 -9.35 -11.71
CA SER A 217 10.83 -10.51 -10.84
C SER A 217 10.22 -10.10 -9.48
N HIS A 218 10.53 -8.89 -9.02
CA HIS A 218 9.97 -8.31 -7.80
C HIS A 218 8.50 -7.90 -7.95
N ASP A 219 8.13 -7.25 -9.06
CA ASP A 219 6.74 -6.84 -9.30
C ASP A 219 5.82 -8.06 -9.42
N LEU A 220 6.31 -9.14 -10.04
CA LEU A 220 5.58 -10.40 -10.14
C LEU A 220 5.38 -11.07 -8.79
N GLU A 221 6.40 -11.07 -7.94
CA GLU A 221 6.27 -11.56 -6.57
C GLU A 221 5.20 -10.77 -5.82
N GLN A 222 5.20 -9.44 -5.92
CA GLN A 222 4.20 -8.59 -5.26
C GLN A 222 2.79 -8.86 -5.78
N VAL A 223 2.59 -8.95 -7.10
CA VAL A 223 1.28 -9.27 -7.70
C VAL A 223 0.81 -10.66 -7.29
N ALA A 224 1.71 -11.66 -7.23
CA ALA A 224 1.37 -13.01 -6.77
C ALA A 224 0.91 -13.01 -5.31
N LEU A 225 1.59 -12.28 -4.43
CA LEU A 225 1.19 -12.14 -3.02
C LEU A 225 -0.15 -11.41 -2.86
N MET A 226 -0.38 -10.34 -3.63
CA MET A 226 -1.67 -9.64 -3.66
C MET A 226 -2.80 -10.53 -4.17
N THR A 227 -2.51 -11.36 -5.18
CA THR A 227 -3.49 -12.33 -5.73
C THR A 227 -3.83 -13.38 -4.68
N LEU A 228 -2.82 -13.94 -4.00
CA LEU A 228 -3.02 -14.91 -2.93
C LEU A 228 -3.87 -14.31 -1.78
N GLN A 229 -3.56 -13.07 -1.39
CA GLN A 229 -4.33 -12.35 -0.39
C GLN A 229 -5.79 -12.13 -0.85
N ALA A 230 -6.01 -11.63 -2.06
CA ALA A 230 -7.35 -11.38 -2.59
C ALA A 230 -8.20 -12.66 -2.64
N VAL A 231 -7.63 -13.77 -3.13
CA VAL A 231 -8.31 -15.08 -3.16
C VAL A 231 -8.65 -15.54 -1.74
N THR A 232 -7.72 -15.42 -0.79
CA THR A 232 -7.95 -15.82 0.59
C THR A 232 -9.03 -14.96 1.26
N THR A 233 -9.03 -13.64 1.01
CA THR A 233 -10.06 -12.71 1.50
C THR A 233 -11.45 -13.07 0.93
N GLU A 234 -11.58 -13.30 -0.38
CA GLU A 234 -12.86 -13.68 -0.99
C GLU A 234 -13.40 -15.02 -0.47
N LEU A 235 -12.53 -16.03 -0.34
CA LEU A 235 -12.90 -17.32 0.26
C LEU A 235 -13.36 -17.14 1.73
N SER A 236 -12.79 -16.18 2.45
CA SER A 236 -13.16 -15.87 3.83
C SER A 236 -14.53 -15.21 3.95
N LEU A 237 -14.98 -14.44 2.95
CA LEU A 237 -16.33 -13.86 2.92
C LEU A 237 -17.39 -14.95 2.73
N GLY A 238 -17.08 -15.99 1.94
CA GLY A 238 -17.97 -17.14 1.73
C GLY A 238 -18.30 -17.90 3.01
N VAL A 239 -17.40 -17.90 4.01
CA VAL A 239 -17.61 -18.51 5.33
C VAL A 239 -18.79 -17.85 6.07
N SER A 240 -19.01 -16.55 5.87
CA SER A 240 -20.06 -15.79 6.56
C SER A 240 -21.47 -15.97 5.96
N LEU A 241 -21.59 -16.47 4.73
CA LEU A 241 -22.86 -16.50 3.97
C LEU A 241 -23.59 -17.84 3.99
N GLY A 242 -23.03 -18.89 4.60
CA GLY A 242 -23.76 -20.16 4.77
C GLY A 242 -22.86 -21.38 4.93
N GLY A 243 -22.46 -21.68 6.17
CA GLY A 243 -22.10 -23.03 6.61
C GLY A 243 -20.74 -23.59 6.21
N ALA A 244 -19.96 -22.93 5.36
CA ALA A 244 -18.64 -23.40 4.96
C ALA A 244 -17.53 -22.81 5.84
N GLN A 245 -17.40 -23.24 7.10
CA GLN A 245 -16.10 -23.11 7.80
C GLN A 245 -14.95 -23.79 7.01
N ASP A 246 -15.30 -24.64 6.04
CA ASP A 246 -14.40 -25.47 5.24
C ASP A 246 -13.68 -24.74 4.09
N ALA A 247 -14.22 -23.68 3.46
CA ALA A 247 -13.61 -23.16 2.21
C ALA A 247 -12.21 -22.57 2.40
N VAL A 248 -12.03 -21.77 3.46
CA VAL A 248 -10.73 -21.19 3.83
C VAL A 248 -9.79 -22.28 4.34
N GLU A 249 -10.29 -23.21 5.16
CA GLU A 249 -9.50 -24.31 5.70
C GLU A 249 -9.03 -25.28 4.60
N HIS A 250 -9.91 -25.63 3.67
CA HIS A 250 -9.62 -26.48 2.52
C HIS A 250 -8.57 -25.86 1.59
N PHE A 251 -8.62 -24.54 1.39
CA PHE A 251 -7.62 -23.83 0.61
C PHE A 251 -6.30 -23.67 1.36
N LEU A 252 -6.34 -23.21 2.62
CA LEU A 252 -5.15 -22.89 3.40
C LEU A 252 -4.47 -24.11 4.02
N GLY A 253 -5.16 -25.23 4.19
CA GLY A 253 -4.58 -26.47 4.74
C GLY A 253 -3.38 -26.97 3.91
N PRO A 254 -3.55 -27.21 2.60
CA PRO A 254 -2.43 -27.57 1.70
C PRO A 254 -1.34 -26.50 1.65
N VAL A 255 -1.71 -25.22 1.56
CA VAL A 255 -0.76 -24.09 1.53
C VAL A 255 0.09 -24.07 2.80
N SER A 256 -0.55 -24.22 3.96
CA SER A 256 0.14 -24.21 5.26
C SER A 256 1.03 -25.43 5.42
N ALA A 257 0.58 -26.61 4.99
CA ALA A 257 1.36 -27.84 5.02
C ALA A 257 2.61 -27.75 4.12
N ASP A 258 2.49 -27.20 2.92
CA ASP A 258 3.62 -27.05 2.01
C ASP A 258 4.59 -25.95 2.47
N CYS A 259 4.09 -24.79 2.89
CA CYS A 259 4.92 -23.75 3.51
C CYS A 259 5.65 -24.29 4.75
N LEU A 260 5.01 -25.13 5.58
CA LEU A 260 5.65 -25.72 6.74
C LEU A 260 6.81 -26.67 6.38
N LYS A 261 6.65 -27.47 5.31
CA LYS A 261 7.74 -28.30 4.78
C LYS A 261 8.90 -27.43 4.27
N GLN A 262 8.61 -26.33 3.58
CA GLN A 262 9.63 -25.42 3.07
C GLN A 262 10.35 -24.65 4.19
N LEU A 263 9.65 -24.31 5.28
CA LEU A 263 10.26 -23.72 6.48
C LEU A 263 11.25 -24.68 7.16
N GLN A 264 11.09 -25.99 6.96
CA GLN A 264 12.01 -27.02 7.44
C GLN A 264 13.17 -27.31 6.46
N ALA A 265 13.13 -26.73 5.26
CA ALA A 265 14.20 -26.91 4.27
C ALA A 265 15.43 -26.07 4.61
N ASP A 266 16.58 -26.47 4.06
CA ASP A 266 17.86 -25.75 4.25
C ASP A 266 18.04 -24.58 3.26
N ASP A 267 17.08 -24.35 2.37
CA ASP A 267 17.12 -23.27 1.38
C ASP A 267 16.48 -21.98 1.92
N ALA A 268 17.33 -21.01 2.24
CA ALA A 268 16.92 -19.70 2.77
C ALA A 268 15.95 -18.93 1.84
N ARG A 269 16.02 -19.12 0.52
CA ARG A 269 15.09 -18.45 -0.42
C ARG A 269 13.69 -19.04 -0.33
N LEU A 270 13.58 -20.37 -0.26
CA LEU A 270 12.31 -21.06 -0.14
C LEU A 270 11.63 -20.76 1.20
N VAL A 271 12.42 -20.68 2.28
CA VAL A 271 11.95 -20.19 3.59
C VAL A 271 11.38 -18.78 3.44
N GLN A 272 12.14 -17.84 2.87
CA GLN A 272 11.71 -16.44 2.75
C GLN A 272 10.41 -16.31 1.92
N GLN A 273 10.29 -17.04 0.82
CA GLN A 273 9.08 -17.05 -0.01
C GLN A 273 7.88 -17.62 0.76
N SER A 274 8.09 -18.69 1.52
CA SER A 274 7.05 -19.29 2.36
C SER A 274 6.58 -18.32 3.44
N CYS A 275 7.49 -17.60 4.10
CA CYS A 275 7.14 -16.56 5.07
C CYS A 275 6.27 -15.45 4.44
N LYS A 276 6.62 -14.99 3.23
CA LYS A 276 5.83 -13.98 2.51
C LYS A 276 4.43 -14.49 2.15
N ALA A 277 4.32 -15.73 1.66
CA ALA A 277 3.05 -16.36 1.32
C ALA A 277 2.15 -16.55 2.55
N LEU A 278 2.70 -17.06 3.65
CA LEU A 278 1.99 -17.22 4.93
C LEU A 278 1.53 -15.88 5.49
N LYS A 279 2.38 -14.84 5.43
CA LYS A 279 2.02 -13.48 5.80
C LYS A 279 0.83 -13.00 4.98
N ALA A 280 0.89 -13.11 3.66
CA ALA A 280 -0.20 -12.70 2.75
C ALA A 280 -1.52 -13.41 3.06
N CYS A 281 -1.50 -14.71 3.34
CA CYS A 281 -2.69 -15.47 3.74
C CYS A 281 -3.21 -15.01 5.12
N ALA A 282 -2.34 -14.90 6.12
CA ALA A 282 -2.73 -14.55 7.48
C ALA A 282 -3.28 -13.12 7.60
N LEU A 283 -2.82 -12.18 6.77
CA LEU A 283 -3.30 -10.80 6.80
C LEU A 283 -4.65 -10.60 6.09
N SER A 284 -5.18 -11.65 5.45
CA SER A 284 -6.37 -11.57 4.58
C SER A 284 -7.70 -11.45 5.33
N SER A 285 -7.85 -12.14 6.47
CA SER A 285 -9.06 -12.16 7.30
C SER A 285 -8.78 -12.80 8.66
N ASP A 286 -9.70 -12.64 9.62
CA ASP A 286 -9.60 -13.27 10.94
C ASP A 286 -9.62 -14.82 10.88
N PRO A 287 -10.55 -15.48 10.17
CA PRO A 287 -10.52 -16.93 10.01
C PRO A 287 -9.25 -17.45 9.32
N ALA A 288 -8.75 -16.73 8.29
CA ALA A 288 -7.51 -17.10 7.61
C ALA A 288 -6.30 -16.97 8.53
N CYS A 289 -6.25 -15.90 9.33
CA CYS A 289 -5.20 -15.70 10.34
C CYS A 289 -5.17 -16.85 11.34
N ALA A 290 -6.31 -17.25 11.91
CA ALA A 290 -6.40 -18.37 12.84
C ALA A 290 -5.95 -19.69 12.19
N THR A 291 -6.42 -19.97 10.98
CA THR A 291 -6.07 -21.18 10.22
C THR A 291 -4.57 -21.29 9.93
N VAL A 292 -3.88 -20.16 9.76
CA VAL A 292 -2.43 -20.12 9.54
C VAL A 292 -1.66 -20.16 10.86
N VAL A 293 -2.03 -19.33 11.84
CA VAL A 293 -1.26 -19.11 13.07
C VAL A 293 -1.29 -20.33 13.99
N LEU A 294 -2.47 -20.91 14.24
CA LEU A 294 -2.67 -22.00 15.20
C LEU A 294 -1.83 -23.26 14.87
N PRO A 295 -1.74 -23.75 13.62
CA PRO A 295 -0.89 -24.90 13.31
C PRO A 295 0.60 -24.57 13.15
N ILE A 296 0.95 -23.36 12.69
CA ILE A 296 2.33 -23.05 12.31
C ILE A 296 3.18 -22.62 13.51
N ILE A 297 2.66 -21.79 14.41
CA ILE A 297 3.44 -21.27 15.55
C ILE A 297 3.98 -22.39 16.47
N PRO A 298 3.18 -23.39 16.89
CA PRO A 298 3.70 -24.48 17.73
C PRO A 298 4.89 -25.19 17.09
N VAL A 299 4.85 -25.41 15.77
CA VAL A 299 5.93 -26.07 15.04
C VAL A 299 7.18 -25.19 15.00
N LEU A 300 7.04 -23.89 14.72
CA LEU A 300 8.15 -22.94 14.76
C LEU A 300 8.81 -22.88 16.15
N LEU A 301 8.02 -22.82 17.23
CA LEU A 301 8.52 -22.79 18.60
C LEU A 301 9.24 -24.10 18.98
N SER A 302 8.71 -25.26 18.55
CA SER A 302 9.39 -26.55 18.74
C SER A 302 10.73 -26.62 18.01
N GLN A 303 10.82 -26.04 16.82
CA GLN A 303 12.07 -25.98 16.04
C GLN A 303 13.10 -25.08 16.73
N TYR A 304 12.68 -23.95 17.31
CA TYR A 304 13.58 -23.04 18.03
C TYR A 304 14.23 -23.69 19.26
N THR A 305 13.46 -24.49 20.00
CA THR A 305 13.88 -25.11 21.27
C THR A 305 14.70 -26.38 21.09
N SER A 306 14.45 -27.15 20.03
CA SER A 306 15.31 -28.27 19.64
C SER A 306 16.73 -27.76 19.30
N SER A 307 17.78 -28.53 19.59
CA SER A 307 19.19 -28.15 19.41
C SER A 307 19.53 -27.86 17.93
N THR A 308 19.13 -26.70 17.45
CA THR A 308 19.17 -26.30 16.04
C THR A 308 20.37 -25.41 15.74
N PRO A 309 20.89 -25.47 14.51
CA PRO A 309 21.94 -24.55 14.07
C PRO A 309 21.40 -23.10 14.05
N THR A 310 22.28 -22.13 14.27
CA THR A 310 21.95 -20.68 14.28
C THR A 310 21.13 -20.25 13.07
N MET A 311 21.51 -20.71 11.86
CA MET A 311 20.80 -20.39 10.62
C MET A 311 19.32 -20.76 10.69
N ARG A 312 18.98 -21.89 11.32
CA ARG A 312 17.60 -22.34 11.45
C ARG A 312 16.83 -21.56 12.52
N LYS A 313 17.50 -21.12 13.59
CA LYS A 313 16.91 -20.18 14.54
C LYS A 313 16.56 -18.85 13.87
N GLU A 314 17.42 -18.37 12.97
CA GLU A 314 17.18 -17.13 12.22
C GLU A 314 15.95 -17.24 11.31
N THR A 315 15.83 -18.33 10.56
CA THR A 315 14.67 -18.57 9.68
C THR A 315 13.37 -18.70 10.47
N VAL A 316 13.41 -19.36 11.62
CA VAL A 316 12.25 -19.46 12.52
C VAL A 316 11.85 -18.08 13.02
N MET A 317 12.80 -17.25 13.46
CA MET A 317 12.50 -15.90 13.91
C MET A 317 11.97 -15.01 12.78
N ASP A 318 12.47 -15.15 11.55
CA ASP A 318 11.91 -14.44 10.38
C ASP A 318 10.45 -14.82 10.10
N ALA A 319 10.11 -16.10 10.23
CA ALA A 319 8.73 -16.58 10.11
C ALA A 319 7.82 -16.00 11.21
N LEU A 320 8.29 -16.00 12.47
CA LEU A 320 7.56 -15.41 13.60
C LEU A 320 7.34 -13.90 13.41
N LEU A 321 8.36 -13.18 12.94
CA LEU A 321 8.25 -11.75 12.63
C LEU A 321 7.24 -11.48 11.51
N ALA A 322 7.23 -12.31 10.46
CA ALA A 322 6.28 -12.18 9.36
C ALA A 322 4.82 -12.38 9.83
N LEU A 323 4.58 -13.33 10.74
CA LEU A 323 3.26 -13.58 11.33
C LEU A 323 2.84 -12.46 12.31
N LEU A 324 3.77 -11.93 13.10
CA LEU A 324 3.51 -10.75 13.94
C LEU A 324 3.12 -9.54 13.09
N GLU A 325 3.81 -9.34 11.96
CA GLU A 325 3.51 -8.24 11.04
C GLU A 325 2.13 -8.42 10.36
N ALA A 326 1.78 -9.65 9.98
CA ALA A 326 0.46 -9.99 9.44
C ALA A 326 -0.66 -9.63 10.45
N ASN A 327 -0.50 -10.07 11.70
CA ASN A 327 -1.44 -9.78 12.78
C ASN A 327 -1.55 -8.28 13.05
N ARG A 328 -0.42 -7.55 12.99
CA ARG A 328 -0.41 -6.09 13.15
C ARG A 328 -1.15 -5.38 12.02
N ALA A 329 -0.98 -5.82 10.78
CA ALA A 329 -1.71 -5.25 9.65
C ALA A 329 -3.23 -5.49 9.80
N LEU A 330 -3.63 -6.72 10.15
CA LEU A 330 -5.02 -7.14 10.30
C LEU A 330 -5.71 -6.47 11.50
N TYR A 331 -5.15 -6.62 12.70
CA TYR A 331 -5.79 -6.21 13.97
C TYR A 331 -5.41 -4.80 14.43
N GLY A 332 -4.28 -4.27 13.98
CA GLY A 332 -3.84 -2.89 14.22
C GLY A 332 -2.88 -2.73 15.39
N THR A 333 -2.57 -1.46 15.70
CA THR A 333 -1.61 -1.06 16.74
C THR A 333 -2.31 -0.34 17.90
N LYS A 334 -1.65 -0.25 19.06
CA LYS A 334 -2.23 0.35 20.28
C LYS A 334 -2.65 1.83 20.15
N SER A 335 -2.06 2.60 19.24
CA SER A 335 -2.38 4.03 19.03
C SER A 335 -3.60 4.26 18.13
N LEU A 336 -3.83 3.35 17.18
CA LEU A 336 -4.90 3.48 16.18
C LEU A 336 -6.18 2.83 16.70
N ILE A 337 -6.87 3.47 17.65
CA ILE A 337 -8.29 3.20 17.88
C ILE A 337 -9.07 3.82 16.72
N THR A 338 -8.97 3.20 15.55
CA THR A 338 -9.85 3.54 14.42
C THR A 338 -11.23 2.98 14.74
N SER A 339 -12.25 3.84 14.70
CA SER A 339 -13.66 3.50 14.95
C SER A 339 -14.25 2.46 13.98
N THR A 340 -13.45 1.96 13.03
CA THR A 340 -13.83 1.02 11.98
C THR A 340 -13.41 -0.43 12.25
N ARG A 341 -12.54 -0.69 13.25
CA ARG A 341 -12.07 -2.05 13.55
C ARG A 341 -12.82 -2.63 14.74
N ASP A 342 -13.28 -3.88 14.62
CA ASP A 342 -13.97 -4.62 15.67
C ASP A 342 -13.21 -4.49 17.00
N ALA A 343 -13.91 -4.17 18.08
CA ALA A 343 -13.32 -4.04 19.41
C ALA A 343 -13.20 -5.39 20.13
N ASN A 344 -13.93 -6.40 19.64
CA ASN A 344 -14.08 -7.72 20.26
C ASN A 344 -13.22 -8.80 19.58
N PHE A 345 -12.29 -8.43 18.70
CA PHE A 345 -11.39 -9.40 18.09
C PHE A 345 -10.49 -10.05 19.15
N VAL A 346 -10.06 -11.27 18.88
CA VAL A 346 -9.01 -11.95 19.66
C VAL A 346 -7.96 -12.43 18.67
N THR A 347 -6.74 -11.92 18.79
CA THR A 347 -5.65 -12.39 17.94
C THR A 347 -5.32 -13.85 18.27
N PRO A 348 -5.12 -14.73 17.28
CA PRO A 348 -4.71 -16.12 17.51
C PRO A 348 -3.29 -16.22 18.13
N LEU A 349 -2.53 -15.12 18.16
CA LEU A 349 -1.24 -15.07 18.84
C LEU A 349 -1.35 -15.10 20.37
N ILE A 350 -2.55 -14.84 20.92
CA ILE A 350 -2.73 -14.74 22.38
C ILE A 350 -2.37 -16.06 23.08
N ASP A 351 -2.67 -17.20 22.44
CA ASP A 351 -2.41 -18.55 22.96
C ASP A 351 -0.91 -18.86 23.07
N PHE A 352 -0.07 -18.13 22.33
CA PHE A 352 1.38 -18.33 22.26
C PHE A 352 2.17 -17.17 22.86
N LYS A 353 1.49 -16.19 23.46
CA LYS A 353 2.09 -14.94 23.95
C LYS A 353 3.30 -15.17 24.84
N GLU A 354 3.19 -16.04 25.85
CA GLU A 354 4.26 -16.29 26.82
C GLU A 354 5.49 -16.93 26.16
N GLN A 355 5.28 -17.93 25.30
CA GLN A 355 6.35 -18.63 24.60
C GLN A 355 7.08 -17.71 23.60
N LEU A 356 6.33 -16.87 22.88
CA LEU A 356 6.90 -15.86 21.98
C LEU A 356 7.74 -14.84 22.75
N PHE A 357 7.21 -14.35 23.89
CA PHE A 357 7.91 -13.41 24.74
C PHE A 357 9.22 -14.00 25.28
N GLU A 358 9.18 -15.25 25.75
CA GLU A 358 10.36 -15.99 26.21
C GLU A 358 11.40 -16.17 25.11
N VAL A 359 10.98 -16.57 23.90
CA VAL A 359 11.90 -16.75 22.75
C VAL A 359 12.65 -15.45 22.43
N PHE A 360 11.94 -14.33 22.31
CA PHE A 360 12.59 -13.05 21.98
C PHE A 360 13.42 -12.50 23.13
N THR A 361 12.96 -12.58 24.38
CA THR A 361 13.76 -12.11 25.54
C THR A 361 15.01 -12.95 25.76
N THR A 362 14.92 -14.28 25.61
CA THR A 362 16.07 -15.19 25.73
C THR A 362 17.10 -14.93 24.62
N ALA A 363 16.63 -14.77 23.38
CA ALA A 363 17.48 -14.44 22.24
C ALA A 363 18.26 -13.12 22.45
N LEU A 364 17.64 -12.15 23.12
CA LEU A 364 18.22 -10.83 23.36
C LEU A 364 19.19 -10.80 24.55
N THR A 365 18.90 -11.56 25.60
CA THR A 365 19.68 -11.55 26.86
C THR A 365 20.89 -12.49 26.83
N THR A 366 20.91 -13.48 25.93
CA THR A 366 22.00 -14.44 25.83
C THR A 366 23.25 -13.80 25.21
N GLN A 367 24.25 -13.48 26.04
CA GLN A 367 25.49 -12.80 25.64
C GLN A 367 26.29 -13.49 24.52
N LYS A 368 26.18 -14.81 24.38
CA LYS A 368 26.92 -15.61 23.37
C LYS A 368 26.12 -15.83 22.08
N GLU A 369 24.91 -15.31 21.98
CA GLU A 369 24.06 -15.52 20.81
C GLU A 369 24.50 -14.61 19.64
N HIS A 370 24.23 -15.05 18.40
CA HIS A 370 24.66 -14.34 17.21
C HIS A 370 23.93 -12.99 17.08
N GLN A 371 24.63 -11.96 16.59
CA GLN A 371 24.08 -10.61 16.39
C GLN A 371 22.79 -10.60 15.56
N SER A 372 22.69 -11.48 14.58
CA SER A 372 21.54 -11.66 13.69
C SER A 372 20.27 -12.15 14.42
N LEU A 373 20.42 -12.96 15.46
CA LEU A 373 19.31 -13.41 16.31
C LEU A 373 18.87 -12.30 17.27
N ARG A 374 19.83 -11.60 17.88
CA ARG A 374 19.55 -10.45 18.75
C ARG A 374 18.81 -9.33 18.00
N LEU A 375 19.21 -9.05 16.76
CA LEU A 375 18.52 -8.07 15.90
C LEU A 375 17.05 -8.46 15.64
N ARG A 376 16.78 -9.74 15.37
CA ARG A 376 15.42 -10.26 15.20
C ARG A 376 14.63 -10.23 16.51
N ALA A 377 15.30 -10.45 17.63
CA ALA A 377 14.70 -10.36 18.96
C ALA A 377 14.22 -8.94 19.28
N VAL A 378 15.04 -7.92 19.00
CA VAL A 378 14.64 -6.50 19.14
C VAL A 378 13.38 -6.21 18.32
N LYS A 379 13.37 -6.63 17.04
CA LYS A 379 12.20 -6.46 16.16
C LYS A 379 10.96 -7.22 16.66
N GLY A 380 11.16 -8.41 17.23
CA GLY A 380 10.11 -9.27 17.77
C GLY A 380 9.44 -8.67 18.99
N LEU A 381 10.23 -8.23 19.98
CA LEU A 381 9.72 -7.54 21.17
C LEU A 381 8.96 -6.28 20.79
N TYR A 382 9.54 -5.44 19.91
CA TYR A 382 8.84 -4.28 19.37
C TYR A 382 7.49 -4.66 18.73
N GLY A 383 7.48 -5.68 17.87
CA GLY A 383 6.27 -6.18 17.21
C GLY A 383 5.19 -6.60 18.20
N MET A 384 5.57 -7.34 19.24
CA MET A 384 4.65 -7.77 20.30
C MET A 384 4.12 -6.60 21.12
N THR A 385 4.95 -5.61 21.45
CA THR A 385 4.55 -4.45 22.25
C THR A 385 3.58 -3.52 21.51
N VAL A 386 3.78 -3.34 20.20
CA VAL A 386 2.94 -2.47 19.36
C VAL A 386 1.59 -3.10 19.03
N LEU A 387 1.53 -4.43 18.92
CA LEU A 387 0.31 -5.15 18.55
C LEU A 387 -0.83 -4.88 19.54
N ARG A 388 -2.00 -4.53 18.99
CA ARG A 388 -3.20 -4.23 19.79
C ARG A 388 -3.64 -5.47 20.58
N GLN A 389 -3.93 -5.29 21.86
CA GLN A 389 -4.46 -6.32 22.78
C GLN A 389 -3.60 -7.59 22.98
N LEU A 390 -2.34 -7.62 22.51
CA LEU A 390 -1.45 -8.77 22.77
C LEU A 390 -0.78 -8.68 24.15
N LEU A 391 0.03 -7.63 24.38
CA LEU A 391 0.75 -7.44 25.65
C LEU A 391 0.00 -6.44 26.57
N PRO A 392 -0.34 -6.82 27.81
CA PRO A 392 -0.83 -5.89 28.83
C PRO A 392 0.26 -4.88 29.23
N GLU A 393 -0.11 -3.86 30.01
CA GLU A 393 0.80 -2.76 30.37
C GLU A 393 2.07 -3.24 31.09
N LYS A 394 1.96 -4.17 32.05
CA LYS A 394 3.11 -4.71 32.78
C LYS A 394 4.11 -5.43 31.88
N GLU A 395 3.61 -6.29 30.98
CA GLU A 395 4.45 -7.00 30.01
C GLU A 395 5.03 -6.06 28.96
N SER A 396 4.29 -5.00 28.59
CA SER A 396 4.79 -3.95 27.72
C SER A 396 5.94 -3.17 28.36
N ALA A 397 5.84 -2.86 29.65
CA ALA A 397 6.92 -2.22 30.41
C ALA A 397 8.17 -3.11 30.45
N CYS A 398 8.01 -4.41 30.75
CA CYS A 398 9.12 -5.37 30.73
C CYS A 398 9.78 -5.49 29.33
N ALA A 399 8.98 -5.51 28.26
CA ALA A 399 9.52 -5.49 26.89
C ALA A 399 10.37 -4.23 26.62
N VAL A 400 9.88 -3.07 27.06
CA VAL A 400 10.60 -1.79 26.95
C VAL A 400 11.90 -1.81 27.74
N GLU A 401 11.92 -2.37 28.95
CA GLU A 401 13.15 -2.53 29.74
C GLU A 401 14.23 -3.33 28.98
N HIS A 402 13.84 -4.43 28.33
CA HIS A 402 14.76 -5.22 27.50
C HIS A 402 15.27 -4.45 26.27
N LEU A 403 14.40 -3.67 25.62
CA LEU A 403 14.79 -2.82 24.49
C LEU A 403 15.75 -1.71 24.92
N VAL A 404 15.50 -1.06 26.07
CA VAL A 404 16.36 -0.02 26.64
C VAL A 404 17.73 -0.60 27.00
N ARG A 405 17.76 -1.78 27.63
CA ARG A 405 19.01 -2.49 27.91
C ARG A 405 19.82 -2.76 26.63
N SER A 406 19.14 -3.14 25.55
CA SER A 406 19.79 -3.44 24.27
C SER A 406 20.30 -2.19 23.57
N MET A 407 19.55 -1.09 23.65
CA MET A 407 19.99 0.22 23.18
C MET A 407 21.25 0.69 23.90
N LEU A 408 21.32 0.56 25.23
CA LEU A 408 22.41 1.10 26.04
C LEU A 408 23.64 0.18 26.10
N HIS A 409 23.48 -1.14 26.02
CA HIS A 409 24.54 -2.08 26.38
C HIS A 409 24.85 -3.16 25.32
N ASP A 410 24.17 -3.23 24.17
CA ASP A 410 24.55 -4.19 23.13
C ASP A 410 25.88 -3.79 22.47
N PRO A 411 26.84 -4.70 22.29
CA PRO A 411 28.12 -4.39 21.64
C PRO A 411 27.99 -4.06 20.14
N ASN A 412 26.87 -4.36 19.49
CA ASN A 412 26.66 -4.13 18.07
C ASN A 412 25.84 -2.87 17.82
N VAL A 413 26.41 -1.92 17.08
CA VAL A 413 25.81 -0.62 16.75
C VAL A 413 24.49 -0.74 15.97
N GLU A 414 24.36 -1.71 15.05
CA GLU A 414 23.12 -1.93 14.29
C GLU A 414 21.95 -2.32 15.20
N ILE A 415 22.23 -3.12 16.24
CA ILE A 415 21.23 -3.51 17.23
C ILE A 415 20.84 -2.31 18.08
N GLN A 416 21.83 -1.52 18.51
CA GLN A 416 21.60 -0.30 19.28
C GLN A 416 20.72 0.70 18.49
N GLU A 417 21.06 0.98 17.22
CA GLU A 417 20.28 1.86 16.34
C GLU A 417 18.87 1.32 16.06
N THR A 418 18.73 0.01 15.88
CA THR A 418 17.42 -0.63 15.72
C THR A 418 16.58 -0.48 16.99
N ALA A 419 17.18 -0.65 18.16
CA ALA A 419 16.50 -0.46 19.44
C ALA A 419 16.07 1.00 19.66
N VAL A 420 16.91 1.98 19.30
CA VAL A 420 16.54 3.42 19.28
C VAL A 420 15.31 3.63 18.40
N THR A 421 15.32 3.10 17.18
CA THR A 421 14.20 3.22 16.24
C THR A 421 12.92 2.58 16.79
N CYS A 422 13.02 1.41 17.40
CA CYS A 422 11.90 0.73 18.04
C CYS A 422 11.32 1.54 19.21
N ILE A 423 12.16 2.06 20.10
CA ILE A 423 11.73 2.88 21.25
C ILE A 423 11.10 4.20 20.79
N ALA A 424 11.69 4.86 19.79
CA ALA A 424 11.14 6.06 19.18
C ALA A 424 9.76 5.81 18.56
N CYS A 425 9.57 4.68 17.89
CA CYS A 425 8.25 4.29 17.39
C CYS A 425 7.27 3.97 18.53
N LEU A 426 7.71 3.29 19.58
CA LEU A 426 6.89 2.98 20.75
C LEU A 426 6.47 4.23 21.51
N ALA A 427 7.27 5.29 21.50
CA ALA A 427 6.91 6.57 22.09
C ALA A 427 5.61 7.16 21.49
N ASN A 428 5.33 6.88 20.22
CA ASN A 428 4.08 7.27 19.56
C ASN A 428 2.88 6.39 19.95
N HIS A 429 3.13 5.20 20.53
CA HIS A 429 2.10 4.20 20.80
C HIS A 429 1.78 4.03 22.30
N ILE A 430 2.80 4.16 23.16
CA ILE A 430 2.72 3.98 24.62
C ILE A 430 3.56 5.04 25.35
N PRO A 431 3.31 6.34 25.14
CA PRO A 431 4.17 7.44 25.61
C PRO A 431 4.40 7.43 27.12
N GLN A 432 3.41 7.01 27.92
CA GLN A 432 3.51 6.95 29.38
C GLN A 432 4.51 5.88 29.85
N ILE A 433 4.48 4.70 29.24
CA ILE A 433 5.41 3.62 29.58
C ILE A 433 6.84 4.05 29.21
N ILE A 434 7.03 4.61 28.01
CA ILE A 434 8.35 5.08 27.56
C ILE A 434 8.88 6.19 28.48
N HIS A 435 8.03 7.13 28.90
CA HIS A 435 8.40 8.17 29.87
C HIS A 435 8.86 7.57 31.20
N SER A 436 8.15 6.58 31.73
CA SER A 436 8.47 5.98 33.04
C SER A 436 9.69 5.03 33.03
N ILE A 437 9.93 4.31 31.92
CA ILE A 437 10.91 3.22 31.85
C ILE A 437 12.17 3.61 31.06
N ALA A 438 12.01 4.26 29.90
CA ALA A 438 13.12 4.49 28.98
C ALA A 438 13.85 5.81 29.24
N LEU A 439 13.12 6.85 29.66
CA LEU A 439 13.68 8.18 29.86
C LEU A 439 14.71 8.24 31.01
N PRO A 440 14.48 7.66 32.21
CA PRO A 440 15.44 7.80 33.31
C PRO A 440 16.82 7.18 32.98
N PRO A 441 16.93 5.94 32.48
CA PRO A 441 18.22 5.35 32.12
C PRO A 441 18.95 6.13 31.00
N LEU A 442 18.21 6.67 30.03
CA LEU A 442 18.79 7.51 28.96
C LEU A 442 19.42 8.78 29.53
N LEU A 443 18.74 9.46 30.45
CA LEU A 443 19.27 10.68 31.06
C LEU A 443 20.43 10.39 32.02
N GLU A 444 20.41 9.26 32.74
CA GLU A 444 21.52 8.83 33.60
C GLU A 444 22.81 8.57 32.83
N THR A 445 22.74 8.22 31.54
CA THR A 445 23.93 8.03 30.70
C THR A 445 24.68 9.31 30.35
N LEU A 446 24.07 10.49 30.55
CA LEU A 446 24.70 11.77 30.25
C LEU A 446 25.61 12.23 31.40
N PRO A 447 26.92 12.50 31.14
CA PRO A 447 27.89 12.89 32.16
C PRO A 447 27.46 14.10 32.99
N THR A 448 27.72 14.06 34.30
CA THR A 448 27.42 15.17 35.23
C THR A 448 28.65 16.00 35.60
N ALA A 449 29.88 15.49 35.41
CA ALA A 449 31.13 16.24 35.60
C ALA A 449 32.23 15.74 34.64
N GLU A 450 33.14 16.63 34.22
CA GLU A 450 34.26 16.32 33.31
C GLU A 450 35.25 15.27 33.88
N ILE A 451 35.20 14.99 35.19
CA ILE A 451 36.12 14.05 35.88
C ILE A 451 36.00 12.62 35.33
N GLU A 452 34.87 12.25 34.71
CA GLU A 452 34.67 10.96 34.05
C GLU A 452 35.34 10.85 32.66
N MET A 453 35.80 11.96 32.07
CA MET A 453 36.38 12.00 30.72
C MET A 453 37.89 11.65 30.66
N SER A 454 38.46 11.14 31.76
CA SER A 454 39.92 11.01 31.97
C SER A 454 40.57 9.72 31.43
N MET A 455 39.84 8.86 30.70
CA MET A 455 40.44 7.75 29.94
C MET A 455 39.87 7.64 28.53
N ASP A 456 40.76 7.65 27.53
CA ASP A 456 40.49 7.42 26.10
C ASP A 456 39.33 8.28 25.53
N GLU A 457 39.64 9.57 25.29
CA GLU A 457 38.68 10.61 24.88
C GLU A 457 37.85 10.23 23.64
N ALA A 458 38.42 9.50 22.69
CA ALA A 458 37.75 9.15 21.43
C ALA A 458 36.59 8.16 21.63
N THR A 459 36.75 7.19 22.53
CA THR A 459 35.69 6.23 22.90
C THR A 459 34.57 6.88 23.70
N HIS A 460 34.91 7.79 24.61
CA HIS A 460 33.92 8.55 25.37
C HIS A 460 33.11 9.50 24.49
N ARG A 461 33.74 10.18 23.52
CA ARG A 461 33.03 11.03 22.55
C ARG A 461 32.04 10.23 21.69
N ARG A 462 32.45 9.07 21.16
CA ARG A 462 31.56 8.18 20.40
C ARG A 462 30.37 7.68 21.23
N SER A 463 30.62 7.37 22.50
CA SER A 463 29.56 6.99 23.44
C SER A 463 28.58 8.13 23.66
N LEU A 464 29.07 9.34 23.96
CA LEU A 464 28.24 10.52 24.17
C LEU A 464 27.39 10.86 22.94
N ASP A 465 27.99 10.84 21.74
CA ASP A 465 27.28 11.12 20.48
C ASP A 465 26.14 10.13 20.26
N PHE A 466 26.35 8.85 20.56
CA PHE A 466 25.32 7.82 20.48
C PHE A 466 24.17 8.06 21.47
N HIS A 467 24.46 8.40 22.73
CA HIS A 467 23.43 8.65 23.74
C HIS A 467 22.61 9.91 23.41
N LEU A 468 23.26 10.96 22.91
CA LEU A 468 22.59 12.17 22.43
C LEU A 468 21.73 11.89 21.20
N TYR A 469 22.22 11.08 20.26
CA TYR A 469 21.43 10.57 19.14
C TYR A 469 20.21 9.77 19.61
N ALA A 470 20.37 8.88 20.59
CA ALA A 470 19.27 8.10 21.15
C ALA A 470 18.21 8.99 21.79
N ILE A 471 18.61 10.01 22.57
CA ILE A 471 17.70 11.01 23.15
C ILE A 471 16.99 11.80 22.04
N SER A 472 17.71 12.21 21.00
CA SER A 472 17.15 13.03 19.92
C SER A 472 16.06 12.30 19.14
N LYS A 473 16.18 10.98 18.97
CA LYS A 473 15.18 10.16 18.28
C LYS A 473 14.05 9.69 19.20
N THR A 474 14.33 9.33 20.44
CA THR A 474 13.31 8.74 21.34
C THR A 474 12.43 9.76 22.03
N CYS A 475 12.94 10.96 22.34
CA CYS A 475 12.25 11.94 23.18
C CYS A 475 11.54 13.08 22.40
N LEU A 476 10.96 12.78 21.24
CA LEU A 476 10.30 13.79 20.40
C LEU A 476 8.87 14.14 20.82
N GLN A 477 8.12 13.21 21.44
CA GLN A 477 6.74 13.50 21.89
C GLN A 477 6.73 14.54 23.01
N PRO A 478 5.68 15.39 23.08
CA PRO A 478 5.59 16.47 24.08
C PRO A 478 5.84 16.02 25.53
N SER A 479 5.28 14.87 25.94
CA SER A 479 5.40 14.35 27.31
C SER A 479 6.85 14.06 27.74
N MET A 480 7.69 13.60 26.81
CA MET A 480 9.11 13.32 27.09
C MET A 480 9.95 14.58 26.90
N PHE A 481 9.69 15.35 25.84
CA PHE A 481 10.49 16.53 25.51
C PHE A 481 10.49 17.56 26.66
N VAL A 482 9.33 17.79 27.30
CA VAL A 482 9.20 18.66 28.48
C VAL A 482 10.09 18.20 29.65
N SER A 483 10.36 16.90 29.77
CA SER A 483 11.23 16.34 30.83
C SER A 483 12.72 16.38 30.47
N VAL A 484 13.06 16.34 29.18
CA VAL A 484 14.45 16.39 28.70
C VAL A 484 15.03 17.80 28.79
N VAL A 485 14.26 18.84 28.44
CA VAL A 485 14.76 20.22 28.39
C VAL A 485 15.39 20.67 29.72
N PRO A 486 14.75 20.51 30.90
CA PRO A 486 15.36 20.90 32.18
C PRO A 486 16.64 20.12 32.49
N GLN A 487 16.72 18.86 32.08
CA GLN A 487 17.86 17.97 32.35
C GLN A 487 19.07 18.31 31.48
N VAL A 488 18.83 18.76 30.25
CA VAL A 488 19.86 19.32 29.36
C VAL A 488 20.34 20.66 29.91
N LEU A 489 19.42 21.58 30.26
CA LEU A 489 19.76 22.89 30.81
C LEU A 489 20.59 22.79 32.10
N MET A 490 20.19 21.92 33.04
CA MET A 490 20.94 21.68 34.27
C MET A 490 22.39 21.25 33.99
N ARG A 491 22.62 20.41 32.98
CA ARG A 491 23.98 19.95 32.61
C ARG A 491 24.80 21.06 31.97
N ILE A 492 24.18 21.89 31.13
CA ILE A 492 24.83 23.08 30.56
C ILE A 492 25.19 24.07 31.70
N ASP A 493 24.32 24.26 32.68
CA ASP A 493 24.58 25.11 33.85
C ASP A 493 25.79 24.61 34.65
N MET A 494 25.92 23.29 34.83
CA MET A 494 27.08 22.68 35.49
C MET A 494 28.39 22.94 34.70
N CYS A 495 28.35 22.86 33.36
CA CYS A 495 29.51 23.17 32.51
C CYS A 495 29.92 24.66 32.59
N CYS A 496 28.98 25.56 32.90
CA CYS A 496 29.29 26.98 33.11
C CYS A 496 29.90 27.25 34.49
N GLN A 497 29.66 26.38 35.47
CA GLN A 497 30.14 26.55 36.84
C GLN A 497 31.51 25.91 37.08
N SER A 498 31.96 24.99 36.21
CA SER A 498 33.31 24.42 36.26
C SER A 498 34.36 25.49 35.91
N HIS A 499 35.29 25.72 36.83
CA HIS A 499 36.38 26.70 36.68
C HIS A 499 37.58 26.18 35.87
N SER A 500 37.48 25.01 35.24
CA SER A 500 38.49 24.49 34.31
C SER A 500 38.34 25.16 32.93
N PRO A 501 39.45 25.51 32.26
CA PRO A 501 39.42 26.04 30.90
C PRO A 501 39.23 24.90 29.90
N ASP A 502 38.05 24.27 29.86
CA ASP A 502 37.84 23.02 29.11
C ASP A 502 36.87 23.11 27.92
N THR A 503 37.06 22.14 27.02
CA THR A 503 36.63 22.09 25.62
C THR A 503 35.12 22.36 25.38
N PRO A 504 34.74 23.14 24.35
CA PRO A 504 33.34 23.47 24.05
C PRO A 504 32.50 22.26 23.58
N TYR A 505 33.09 21.08 23.43
CA TYR A 505 32.48 19.91 22.79
C TYR A 505 31.17 19.47 23.46
N TYR A 506 31.17 19.25 24.77
CA TYR A 506 30.00 18.72 25.48
C TYR A 506 28.79 19.69 25.48
N PRO A 507 28.94 20.97 25.87
CA PRO A 507 27.84 21.93 25.78
C PRO A 507 27.39 22.19 24.34
N LEU A 508 28.31 22.20 23.38
CA LEU A 508 27.97 22.28 21.95
C LEU A 508 27.13 21.08 21.51
N ALA A 509 27.51 19.86 21.91
CA ALA A 509 26.78 18.63 21.59
C ALA A 509 25.37 18.63 22.19
N LEU A 510 25.22 19.03 23.46
CA LEU A 510 23.92 19.18 24.13
C LEU A 510 23.01 20.19 23.42
N LEU A 511 23.53 21.37 23.11
CA LEU A 511 22.77 22.42 22.42
C LEU A 511 22.42 22.02 20.99
N SER A 512 23.34 21.36 20.27
CA SER A 512 23.10 20.87 18.92
C SER A 512 21.99 19.81 18.89
N THR A 513 21.96 18.93 19.90
CA THR A 513 20.93 17.90 20.08
C THR A 513 19.58 18.55 20.30
N LEU A 514 19.51 19.55 21.19
CA LEU A 514 18.27 20.29 21.46
C LEU A 514 17.75 21.01 20.19
N LEU A 515 18.66 21.60 19.40
CA LEU A 515 18.32 22.24 18.13
C LEU A 515 17.80 21.23 17.10
N GLU A 516 18.44 20.06 16.95
CA GLU A 516 17.99 19.00 16.05
C GLU A 516 16.59 18.49 16.45
N MET A 517 16.36 18.27 17.76
CA MET A 517 15.06 17.87 18.28
C MET A 517 13.97 18.88 17.96
N LEU A 518 14.19 20.17 18.22
CA LEU A 518 13.21 21.21 17.90
C LEU A 518 12.96 21.32 16.39
N ARG A 519 13.99 21.17 15.54
CA ARG A 519 13.83 21.13 14.08
C ARG A 519 12.98 19.95 13.63
N HIS A 520 13.19 18.77 14.20
CA HIS A 520 12.37 17.59 13.91
C HIS A 520 10.92 17.78 14.38
N LYS A 521 10.71 18.34 15.58
CA LYS A 521 9.37 18.67 16.08
C LYS A 521 8.64 19.67 15.17
N ALA A 522 9.35 20.67 14.66
CA ALA A 522 8.81 21.64 13.70
C ALA A 522 8.40 20.96 12.38
N ALA A 523 9.26 20.09 11.85
CA ALA A 523 8.96 19.33 10.63
C ALA A 523 7.75 18.39 10.79
N LEU A 524 7.52 17.87 12.00
CA LEU A 524 6.36 17.05 12.36
C LEU A 524 5.11 17.88 12.72
N GLY A 525 5.19 19.22 12.71
CA GLY A 525 4.04 20.10 13.00
C GLY A 525 3.59 20.10 14.46
N HIS A 526 4.49 19.79 15.40
CA HIS A 526 4.17 19.75 16.82
C HIS A 526 3.79 21.15 17.36
N GLN A 527 2.71 21.20 18.14
CA GLN A 527 2.16 22.45 18.68
C GLN A 527 2.79 22.90 20.00
N ASP A 528 3.70 22.10 20.54
CA ASP A 528 4.32 22.32 21.86
C ASP A 528 5.63 23.13 21.78
N ILE A 529 5.99 23.69 20.62
CA ILE A 529 7.21 24.50 20.45
C ILE A 529 7.11 25.89 21.12
N PRO A 530 6.00 26.64 21.01
CA PRO A 530 5.92 28.02 21.53
C PRO A 530 6.17 28.12 23.04
N GLN A 531 5.84 27.09 23.82
CA GLN A 531 6.02 27.09 25.28
C GLN A 531 7.49 27.25 25.71
N TYR A 532 8.45 26.95 24.82
CA TYR A 532 9.87 27.10 25.11
C TYR A 532 10.38 28.54 24.93
N LEU A 533 9.55 29.46 24.42
CA LEU A 533 9.91 30.88 24.31
C LEU A 533 10.14 31.52 25.68
N ASP A 534 9.35 31.16 26.69
CA ASP A 534 9.39 31.79 28.01
C ASP A 534 10.42 31.14 28.95
N GLN A 535 10.76 29.87 28.74
CA GLN A 535 11.64 29.12 29.64
C GLN A 535 13.03 28.90 29.06
N LEU A 536 13.13 28.41 27.81
CA LEU A 536 14.40 28.00 27.23
C LEU A 536 15.22 29.20 26.74
N ILE A 537 14.59 30.12 26.00
CA ILE A 537 15.29 31.22 25.35
C ILE A 537 15.88 32.23 26.36
N PRO A 538 15.14 32.71 27.38
CA PRO A 538 15.68 33.64 28.36
C PRO A 538 16.83 33.04 29.16
N HIS A 539 16.74 31.73 29.49
CA HIS A 539 17.80 31.01 30.19
C HIS A 539 19.09 30.99 29.34
N LEU A 540 19.02 30.52 28.10
CA LEU A 540 20.19 30.45 27.20
C LEU A 540 20.81 31.82 26.93
N LEU A 541 19.99 32.86 26.71
CA LEU A 541 20.49 34.23 26.54
C LEU A 541 21.18 34.74 27.81
N GLY A 542 20.61 34.45 28.98
CA GLY A 542 21.24 34.76 30.27
C GLY A 542 22.63 34.11 30.38
N MET A 543 22.75 32.83 30.03
CA MET A 543 24.02 32.10 30.07
C MET A 543 25.10 32.70 29.15
N CYS A 544 24.73 33.34 28.03
CA CYS A 544 25.67 34.05 27.17
C CYS A 544 26.04 35.44 27.71
N ILE A 545 25.08 36.16 28.29
CA ILE A 545 25.26 37.56 28.70
C ILE A 545 25.98 37.67 30.05
N TYR A 546 25.60 36.88 31.07
CA TYR A 546 26.17 37.01 32.41
C TYR A 546 27.70 36.88 32.46
N PRO A 547 28.35 35.91 31.77
CA PRO A 547 29.80 35.79 31.76
C PRO A 547 30.51 37.00 31.14
N THR A 548 29.91 37.65 30.13
CA THR A 548 30.47 38.87 29.49
C THR A 548 30.49 40.09 30.42
N LEU A 549 29.61 40.10 31.42
CA LEU A 549 29.49 41.20 32.38
C LEU A 549 30.35 40.98 33.63
N ALA A 550 30.70 39.73 33.96
CA ALA A 550 31.33 39.36 35.22
C ALA A 550 32.85 39.11 35.15
N PHE A 551 33.41 38.70 33.99
CA PHE A 551 34.81 38.28 33.89
C PHE A 551 35.58 39.09 32.84
N HIS A 552 36.58 39.86 33.27
CA HIS A 552 37.40 40.68 32.36
C HIS A 552 38.57 39.92 31.70
N GLU A 553 38.97 38.71 32.13
CA GLU A 553 40.21 38.07 31.63
C GLU A 553 40.20 36.52 31.49
N THR A 554 39.04 35.84 31.49
CA THR A 554 39.00 34.37 31.25
C THR A 554 38.05 33.99 30.11
N THR A 555 38.51 33.09 29.23
CA THR A 555 37.71 32.51 28.14
C THR A 555 36.64 31.58 28.73
N HIS A 556 35.40 32.06 28.82
CA HIS A 556 34.26 31.27 29.27
C HIS A 556 33.72 30.39 28.14
N VAL A 557 33.28 29.16 28.42
CA VAL A 557 32.81 28.19 27.39
C VAL A 557 31.66 28.76 26.55
N MET A 558 30.73 29.50 27.15
CA MET A 558 29.62 30.18 26.44
C MET A 558 30.03 31.31 25.48
N MET A 559 31.30 31.69 25.46
CA MET A 559 31.85 32.65 24.49
C MET A 559 32.33 31.99 23.19
N ASP A 560 32.25 30.66 23.10
CA ASP A 560 32.58 29.92 21.89
C ASP A 560 31.65 30.32 20.72
N PRO A 561 32.19 30.68 19.54
CA PRO A 561 31.38 31.09 18.39
C PRO A 561 30.35 30.04 17.94
N GLY A 562 30.68 28.75 18.06
CA GLY A 562 29.77 27.66 17.68
C GLY A 562 28.58 27.56 18.63
N ILE A 563 28.81 27.73 19.93
CA ILE A 563 27.74 27.75 20.94
C ILE A 563 26.78 28.94 20.69
N LEU A 564 27.32 30.13 20.44
CA LEU A 564 26.52 31.32 20.13
C LEU A 564 25.69 31.14 18.86
N GLU A 565 26.24 30.51 17.82
CA GLU A 565 25.52 30.22 16.58
C GLU A 565 24.34 29.25 16.81
N ILE A 566 24.55 28.19 17.60
CA ILE A 566 23.47 27.24 17.92
C ILE A 566 22.37 27.90 18.74
N ILE A 567 22.71 28.71 19.74
CA ILE A 567 21.74 29.45 20.56
C ILE A 567 20.94 30.45 19.70
N ALA A 568 21.60 31.15 18.78
CA ALA A 568 20.92 32.04 17.84
C ALA A 568 19.94 31.28 16.93
N ASN A 569 20.32 30.08 16.47
CA ASN A 569 19.46 29.22 15.67
C ASN A 569 18.29 28.63 16.49
N LEU A 570 18.50 28.29 17.77
CA LEU A 570 17.45 27.87 18.70
C LEU A 570 16.42 28.99 18.91
N ALA A 571 16.88 30.20 19.22
CA ALA A 571 16.02 31.38 19.40
C ALA A 571 15.22 31.67 18.12
N ARG A 572 15.87 31.69 16.96
CA ARG A 572 15.19 31.88 15.67
C ARG A 572 14.09 30.84 15.44
N LEU A 573 14.39 29.57 15.69
CA LEU A 573 13.43 28.48 15.48
C LEU A 573 12.22 28.59 16.40
N VAL A 574 12.43 28.84 17.70
CA VAL A 574 11.33 28.97 18.66
C VAL A 574 10.49 30.22 18.37
N MET A 575 11.11 31.37 18.11
CA MET A 575 10.40 32.63 17.83
C MET A 575 9.54 32.54 16.56
N THR A 576 10.08 31.96 15.47
CA THR A 576 9.32 31.79 14.22
C THR A 576 8.06 30.93 14.35
N HIS A 577 8.00 30.07 15.38
CA HIS A 577 6.83 29.23 15.65
C HIS A 577 5.92 29.79 16.74
N ALA A 578 6.34 30.84 17.45
CA ALA A 578 5.53 31.53 18.46
C ALA A 578 4.71 32.69 17.87
N ASP A 579 5.09 33.18 16.68
CA ASP A 579 4.37 34.24 15.93
C ASP A 579 3.18 33.73 15.09
N VAL A 580 2.87 32.43 15.16
CA VAL A 580 1.75 31.72 14.49
C VAL A 580 0.78 31.23 15.55
#